data_AF-A0A536FF48-F1
#
_entry.id   AF-A0A536FF48-F1
#
_cell.length_a   1.000
_cell.length_b   1.000
_cell.length_c   1.000
_cell.angle_alpha   90.00
_cell.angle_beta   90.00
_cell.angle_gamma   90.00
#
_symmetry.space_group_name_H-M   'P 1'
#
loop_
_entity.id
_entity.type
_entity.pdbx_description
1 polymer ?
#
loop_
_entity_poly.entity_id
_entity_poly.type
_entity_poly.pdbx_seq_one_letter_code
_entity_poly.pdbx_strand_id
1 'polypeptide(L)'
;MSRGTALAAAVVVAVVAGTVALLAFAATPRGTACGEIGGGEAGVEAQLRYVDVGAGQVTFTFGPSAVSDRFGVPRFRLARQSATPPPELDTGTHRLGVEFDGASGFNPDLTSSYLGKSVIVPANDGAVREVQITRDTGRVLSWDLVVSREECPTVTTNVYVWGKSPRAQVTFTFGQTAWITAEHPATYVGSPILAPVLVTGMGFVPRSEVTFRIAGAIVDSGTTDDVGRVETGIFVPKLRPGVYELAVSDASGRRATTQLVVTDER
;
A
#
# COMPACT_ATOMS: atom_id res chain seq x y z
N MET A 1 -27.61 66.86 15.55
CA MET A 1 -26.32 66.21 15.85
C MET A 1 -26.40 64.79 15.32
N SER A 2 -25.81 64.53 14.15
CA SER A 2 -24.60 63.70 14.00
C SER A 2 -24.84 62.23 14.40
N ARG A 3 -25.18 61.34 13.45
CA ARG A 3 -24.28 60.47 12.65
C ARG A 3 -24.42 59.02 13.14
N GLY A 4 -24.56 58.07 12.21
CA GLY A 4 -24.46 56.64 12.55
C GLY A 4 -25.13 55.68 11.58
N THR A 5 -24.91 55.82 10.27
CA THR A 5 -25.14 54.75 9.29
C THR A 5 -24.15 53.61 9.54
N ALA A 6 -24.64 52.41 9.82
CA ALA A 6 -23.90 51.17 9.67
C ALA A 6 -24.67 50.28 8.68
N LEU A 7 -24.12 50.12 7.47
CA LEU A 7 -24.58 49.14 6.49
C LEU A 7 -24.32 47.73 7.04
N ALA A 8 -25.39 46.98 7.32
CA ALA A 8 -25.30 45.54 7.46
C ALA A 8 -25.32 44.92 6.05
N ALA A 9 -24.15 44.54 5.55
CA ALA A 9 -24.03 43.76 4.34
C ALA A 9 -24.53 42.33 4.60
N ALA A 10 -25.71 42.01 4.10
CA ALA A 10 -26.22 40.65 4.05
C ALA A 10 -25.43 39.87 2.98
N VAL A 11 -24.45 39.07 3.41
CA VAL A 11 -23.79 38.11 2.54
C VAL A 11 -24.71 36.90 2.39
N VAL A 12 -25.37 36.83 1.24
CA VAL A 12 -26.04 35.63 0.75
C VAL A 12 -24.94 34.67 0.28
N VAL A 13 -24.54 33.71 1.12
CA VAL A 13 -23.73 32.59 0.65
C VAL A 13 -24.68 31.55 0.07
N ALA A 14 -24.64 31.45 -1.26
CA ALA A 14 -25.37 30.47 -2.03
C ALA A 14 -24.96 29.05 -1.62
N VAL A 15 -25.98 28.24 -1.30
CA VAL A 15 -25.87 26.79 -1.11
C VAL A 15 -25.54 26.18 -2.48
N VAL A 16 -24.27 25.83 -2.70
CA VAL A 16 -23.90 24.94 -3.80
C VAL A 16 -24.06 23.52 -3.27
N ALA A 17 -25.20 22.91 -3.63
CA ALA A 17 -25.42 21.48 -3.49
C ALA A 17 -24.42 20.72 -4.38
N GLY A 18 -23.27 20.38 -3.81
CA GLY A 18 -22.35 19.42 -4.41
C GLY A 18 -22.91 18.01 -4.22
N THR A 19 -23.35 17.41 -5.31
CA THR A 19 -23.80 16.01 -5.41
C THR A 19 -22.89 15.06 -4.64
N VAL A 20 -23.45 14.41 -3.62
CA VAL A 20 -22.89 13.22 -2.99
C VAL A 20 -22.77 12.15 -4.07
N ALA A 21 -21.55 11.83 -4.49
CA ALA A 21 -21.30 10.62 -5.24
C ALA A 21 -21.47 9.44 -4.27
N LEU A 22 -22.70 8.92 -4.18
CA LEU A 22 -22.96 7.58 -3.67
C LEU A 22 -22.16 6.62 -4.55
N LEU A 23 -21.02 6.16 -4.05
CA LEU A 23 -20.33 4.99 -4.59
C LEU A 23 -21.27 3.80 -4.40
N ALA A 24 -22.06 3.51 -5.43
CA ALA A 24 -22.79 2.27 -5.52
C ALA A 24 -21.77 1.13 -5.60
N PHE A 25 -21.68 0.32 -4.55
CA PHE A 25 -21.04 -0.98 -4.62
C PHE A 25 -21.90 -1.87 -5.52
N ALA A 26 -21.67 -1.80 -6.83
CA ALA A 26 -22.14 -2.82 -7.75
C ALA A 26 -21.38 -4.10 -7.39
N ALA A 27 -22.08 -5.07 -6.81
CA ALA A 27 -21.57 -6.43 -6.69
C ALA A 27 -21.28 -6.92 -8.11
N THR A 28 -19.99 -7.06 -8.44
CA THR A 28 -19.55 -7.61 -9.72
C THR A 28 -20.07 -9.04 -9.84
N PRO A 29 -20.65 -9.43 -10.99
CA PRO A 29 -21.04 -10.82 -11.21
C PRO A 29 -19.83 -11.73 -11.05
N ARG A 30 -20.01 -12.90 -10.44
CA ARG A 30 -19.02 -13.98 -10.47
C ARG A 30 -18.75 -14.34 -11.93
N GLY A 31 -17.50 -14.17 -12.38
CA GLY A 31 -17.05 -14.56 -13.72
C GLY A 31 -16.62 -13.42 -14.65
N THR A 32 -16.69 -12.15 -14.25
CA THR A 32 -16.05 -11.09 -15.04
C THR A 32 -14.56 -11.10 -14.72
N ALA A 33 -13.73 -11.56 -15.67
CA ALA A 33 -12.29 -11.39 -15.60
C ALA A 33 -11.98 -9.93 -15.23
N CYS A 34 -10.99 -9.70 -14.37
CA CYS A 34 -10.63 -8.36 -13.95
C CYS A 34 -10.38 -7.52 -15.19
N GLY A 35 -11.27 -6.53 -15.39
CA GLY A 35 -11.02 -5.48 -16.35
C GLY A 35 -9.66 -4.87 -16.05
N GLU A 36 -9.08 -4.22 -17.04
CA GLU A 36 -7.82 -3.54 -16.84
C GLU A 36 -7.95 -2.50 -15.73
N ILE A 37 -7.10 -2.60 -14.70
CA ILE A 37 -7.07 -1.66 -13.58
C ILE A 37 -5.82 -0.81 -13.74
N GLY A 38 -5.92 0.51 -13.62
CA GLY A 38 -4.75 1.38 -13.74
C GLY A 38 -4.91 2.67 -12.96
N GLY A 39 -3.81 3.39 -12.80
CA GLY A 39 -3.76 4.65 -12.06
C GLY A 39 -2.37 5.28 -12.13
N GLY A 40 -2.09 6.21 -11.22
CA GLY A 40 -0.84 6.95 -11.17
C GLY A 40 -0.74 8.04 -12.24
N GLU A 41 0.44 8.65 -12.34
CA GLU A 41 0.69 9.81 -13.19
C GLU A 41 1.74 9.54 -14.27
N ALA A 42 1.49 10.04 -15.48
CA ALA A 42 2.47 9.97 -16.56
C ALA A 42 3.65 10.91 -16.31
N GLY A 43 4.88 10.45 -16.59
CA GLY A 43 6.11 11.24 -16.46
C GLY A 43 6.66 11.33 -15.02
N VAL A 44 6.06 10.62 -14.06
CA VAL A 44 6.70 10.38 -12.76
C VAL A 44 7.89 9.44 -12.95
N GLU A 45 9.02 9.77 -12.33
CA GLU A 45 10.17 8.85 -12.25
C GLU A 45 10.38 8.37 -10.82
N ALA A 46 10.24 7.06 -10.62
CA ALA A 46 10.23 6.43 -9.29
C ALA A 46 11.17 5.23 -9.22
N GLN A 47 11.83 5.04 -8.09
CA GLN A 47 12.69 3.88 -7.83
C GLN A 47 12.00 2.96 -6.83
N LEU A 48 11.85 1.69 -7.20
CA LEU A 48 11.34 0.68 -6.28
C LEU A 48 12.29 0.55 -5.10
N ARG A 49 11.76 0.61 -3.88
CA ARG A 49 12.54 0.49 -2.63
C ARG A 49 12.18 -0.80 -1.90
N TYR A 50 10.89 -1.08 -1.78
CA TYR A 50 10.38 -2.21 -1.03
C TYR A 50 9.20 -2.88 -1.75
N VAL A 51 9.07 -4.18 -1.53
CA VAL A 51 7.89 -4.97 -1.92
C VAL A 51 7.46 -5.76 -0.71
N ASP A 52 6.29 -5.43 -0.17
CA ASP A 52 5.69 -6.13 0.96
C ASP A 52 4.66 -7.13 0.42
N VAL A 53 4.89 -8.41 0.69
CA VAL A 53 4.02 -9.50 0.23
C VAL A 53 3.46 -10.23 1.44
N GLY A 54 2.13 -10.17 1.59
CA GLY A 54 1.37 -10.90 2.58
C GLY A 54 0.41 -11.89 1.95
N ALA A 55 -0.24 -12.71 2.78
CA ALA A 55 -1.20 -13.72 2.34
C ALA A 55 -2.34 -13.16 1.46
N GLY A 56 -2.78 -11.91 1.70
CA GLY A 56 -3.84 -11.25 0.94
C GLY A 56 -3.46 -9.89 0.36
N GLN A 57 -2.18 -9.51 0.37
CA GLN A 57 -1.76 -8.19 -0.12
C GLN A 57 -0.40 -8.21 -0.81
N VAL A 58 -0.23 -7.29 -1.77
CA VAL A 58 1.07 -6.96 -2.37
C VAL A 58 1.18 -5.45 -2.42
N THR A 59 2.21 -4.88 -1.81
CA THR A 59 2.47 -3.43 -1.84
C THR A 59 3.83 -3.15 -2.45
N PHE A 60 3.84 -2.30 -3.48
CA PHE A 60 5.05 -1.75 -4.07
C PHE A 60 5.31 -0.36 -3.51
N THR A 61 6.46 -0.15 -2.91
CA THR A 61 6.86 1.14 -2.34
C THR A 61 7.98 1.76 -3.16
N PHE A 62 7.74 2.96 -3.67
CA PHE A 62 8.65 3.73 -4.50
C PHE A 62 9.21 4.94 -3.76
N GLY A 63 10.44 5.32 -4.08
CA GLY A 63 11.09 6.56 -3.67
C GLY A 63 11.47 7.43 -4.87
N PRO A 64 11.95 8.66 -4.62
CA PRO A 64 12.25 9.63 -5.66
C PRO A 64 13.50 9.29 -6.45
N SER A 65 13.54 9.77 -7.70
CA SER A 65 14.70 9.71 -8.58
C SER A 65 15.60 10.91 -8.40
N ALA A 66 16.91 10.70 -8.40
CA ALA A 66 17.90 11.78 -8.32
C ALA A 66 17.95 12.64 -9.61
N VAL A 67 17.35 12.18 -10.71
CA VAL A 67 17.38 12.86 -12.02
C VAL A 67 16.02 13.43 -12.44
N SER A 68 15.03 13.41 -11.56
CA SER A 68 13.69 13.94 -11.82
C SER A 68 13.22 14.79 -10.64
N ASP A 69 12.55 15.89 -10.96
CA ASP A 69 11.84 16.74 -10.00
C ASP A 69 10.40 16.28 -9.77
N ARG A 70 9.92 15.31 -10.57
CA ARG A 70 8.55 14.81 -10.50
C ARG A 70 8.46 13.48 -9.78
N PHE A 71 7.98 13.54 -8.55
CA PHE A 71 7.71 12.37 -7.73
C PHE A 71 6.21 12.18 -7.47
N GLY A 72 5.77 10.93 -7.43
CA GLY A 72 4.40 10.54 -7.17
C GLY A 72 4.21 9.05 -7.36
N VAL A 73 2.95 8.63 -7.55
CA VAL A 73 2.64 7.26 -7.92
C VAL A 73 2.95 7.09 -9.41
N PRO A 74 3.90 6.21 -9.81
CA PRO A 74 4.18 5.96 -11.22
C PRO A 74 2.92 5.42 -11.91
N ARG A 75 2.72 5.76 -13.18
CA ARG A 75 1.61 5.22 -13.96
C ARG A 75 1.69 3.70 -13.92
N PHE A 76 0.58 3.04 -13.60
CA PHE A 76 0.54 1.59 -13.53
C PHE A 76 -0.67 1.00 -14.22
N ARG A 77 -0.51 -0.26 -14.63
CA ARG A 77 -1.54 -1.07 -15.28
C ARG A 77 -1.48 -2.48 -14.73
N LEU A 78 -2.64 -3.02 -14.37
CA LEU A 78 -2.84 -4.41 -13.97
C LEU A 78 -3.76 -5.06 -15.00
N ALA A 79 -3.32 -6.18 -15.54
CA ALA A 79 -4.10 -6.97 -16.47
C ALA A 79 -3.97 -8.46 -16.16
N ARG A 80 -5.05 -9.22 -16.38
CA ARG A 80 -4.98 -10.67 -16.38
C ARG A 80 -4.09 -11.11 -17.54
N GLN A 81 -3.16 -12.03 -17.27
CA GLN A 81 -2.42 -12.67 -18.36
C GLN A 81 -3.26 -13.77 -18.98
N SER A 82 -3.54 -13.62 -20.26
CA SER A 82 -4.43 -14.45 -21.06
C SER A 82 -3.77 -15.78 -21.44
N ALA A 83 -3.54 -16.66 -20.47
CA ALA A 83 -3.33 -18.07 -20.74
C ALA A 83 -4.27 -18.84 -19.83
N THR A 84 -5.46 -19.19 -20.36
CA THR A 84 -6.30 -20.20 -19.71
C THR A 84 -5.55 -21.52 -19.84
N PRO A 85 -5.08 -22.12 -18.73
CA PRO A 85 -4.46 -23.44 -18.80
C PRO A 85 -5.47 -24.44 -19.36
N PRO A 86 -5.04 -25.51 -20.05
CA PRO A 86 -5.89 -26.68 -20.25
C PRO A 86 -6.52 -27.11 -18.92
N PRO A 87 -7.77 -27.60 -18.87
CA PRO A 87 -8.43 -27.98 -17.62
C PRO A 87 -7.61 -28.94 -16.76
N GLU A 88 -6.77 -29.77 -17.37
CA GLU A 88 -5.86 -30.71 -16.72
C GLU A 88 -4.69 -30.01 -15.97
N LEU A 89 -4.41 -28.76 -16.32
CA LEU A 89 -3.36 -27.89 -15.75
C LEU A 89 -3.95 -26.69 -14.99
N ASP A 90 -5.27 -26.65 -14.79
CA ASP A 90 -5.91 -25.63 -13.97
C ASP A 90 -5.64 -25.90 -12.49
N THR A 91 -4.58 -25.29 -12.00
CA THR A 91 -4.18 -25.33 -10.58
C THR A 91 -5.06 -24.44 -9.69
N GLY A 92 -6.09 -23.79 -10.24
CA GLY A 92 -6.91 -22.80 -9.52
C GLY A 92 -6.16 -21.50 -9.19
N THR A 93 -5.02 -21.29 -9.85
CA THR A 93 -4.20 -20.07 -9.72
C THR A 93 -4.21 -19.28 -11.01
N HIS A 94 -4.27 -17.96 -10.87
CA HIS A 94 -4.31 -17.03 -11.98
C HIS A 94 -3.14 -16.07 -11.89
N ARG A 95 -2.70 -15.58 -13.04
CA ARG A 95 -1.59 -14.62 -13.12
C ARG A 95 -2.12 -13.25 -13.52
N LEU A 96 -1.76 -12.25 -12.71
CA LEU A 96 -1.99 -10.85 -13.00
C LEU A 96 -0.65 -10.19 -13.28
N GLY A 97 -0.51 -9.57 -14.44
CA GLY A 97 0.66 -8.76 -14.78
C GLY A 97 0.43 -7.33 -14.30
N VAL A 98 1.38 -6.79 -13.53
CA VAL A 98 1.47 -5.38 -13.18
C VAL A 98 2.61 -4.76 -13.97
N GLU A 99 2.35 -3.64 -14.61
CA GLU A 99 3.37 -2.82 -15.27
C GLU A 99 3.37 -1.42 -14.65
N PHE A 100 4.55 -0.91 -14.33
CA PHE A 100 4.79 0.45 -13.88
C PHE A 100 5.64 1.19 -14.92
N ASP A 101 5.09 2.24 -15.49
CA ASP A 101 5.78 3.16 -16.41
C ASP A 101 6.45 4.28 -15.61
N GLY A 102 7.71 4.59 -15.97
CA GLY A 102 8.55 5.53 -15.24
C GLY A 102 9.16 4.96 -13.96
N ALA A 103 9.11 3.63 -13.76
CA ALA A 103 9.61 2.97 -12.57
C ALA A 103 10.80 2.04 -12.87
N SER A 104 11.69 1.86 -11.89
CA SER A 104 12.80 0.88 -11.98
C SER A 104 13.28 0.39 -10.61
N GLY A 105 13.80 -0.84 -10.55
CA GLY A 105 14.55 -1.39 -9.41
C GLY A 105 16.02 -0.95 -9.36
N PHE A 106 16.43 -0.02 -10.23
CA PHE A 106 17.76 0.59 -10.23
C PHE A 106 17.69 2.12 -10.03
N ASN A 107 18.73 2.67 -9.40
CA ASN A 107 18.98 4.11 -9.39
C ASN A 107 19.55 4.55 -10.77
N PRO A 108 19.55 5.86 -11.08
CA PRO A 108 20.11 6.37 -12.35
C PRO A 108 21.58 6.03 -12.60
N ASP A 109 22.36 5.77 -11.55
CA ASP A 109 23.76 5.32 -11.62
C ASP A 109 23.91 3.79 -11.79
N LEU A 110 22.80 3.09 -12.05
CA LEU A 110 22.68 1.63 -12.22
C LEU A 110 22.94 0.80 -10.97
N THR A 111 23.13 1.42 -9.81
CA THR A 111 23.10 0.70 -8.54
C THR A 111 21.68 0.23 -8.22
N SER A 112 21.52 -0.93 -7.59
CA SER A 112 20.20 -1.42 -7.19
C SER A 112 19.52 -0.47 -6.21
N SER A 113 18.32 0.00 -6.56
CA SER A 113 17.45 0.76 -5.65
C SER A 113 16.55 -0.17 -4.83
N TYR A 114 16.24 -1.36 -5.38
CA TYR A 114 15.55 -2.46 -4.74
C TYR A 114 16.53 -3.59 -4.42
N LEU A 115 16.63 -3.96 -3.14
CA LEU A 115 17.54 -5.02 -2.66
C LEU A 115 16.80 -6.32 -2.29
N GLY A 116 15.49 -6.39 -2.56
CA GLY A 116 14.70 -7.57 -2.26
C GLY A 116 14.85 -8.67 -3.32
N LYS A 117 14.09 -9.76 -3.14
CA LYS A 117 14.15 -10.92 -4.02
C LYS A 117 13.37 -10.67 -5.31
N SER A 118 13.87 -11.20 -6.42
CA SER A 118 13.14 -11.18 -7.70
C SER A 118 11.92 -12.09 -7.72
N VAL A 119 11.85 -13.07 -6.81
CA VAL A 119 10.69 -13.95 -6.60
C VAL A 119 10.40 -14.01 -5.10
N ILE A 120 9.15 -13.74 -4.73
CA ILE A 120 8.69 -13.69 -3.35
C ILE A 120 7.49 -14.62 -3.20
N VAL A 121 7.62 -15.58 -2.30
CA VAL A 121 6.52 -16.44 -1.85
C VAL A 121 6.11 -15.95 -0.45
N PRO A 122 4.83 -15.58 -0.22
CA PRO A 122 4.38 -15.19 1.10
C PRO A 122 4.60 -16.32 2.12
N ALA A 123 4.97 -15.97 3.34
CA ALA A 123 5.23 -16.95 4.40
C ALA A 123 3.97 -17.69 4.88
N ASN A 124 2.79 -17.06 4.72
CA ASN A 124 1.51 -17.60 5.14
C ASN A 124 0.65 -17.87 3.90
N ASP A 125 -0.11 -18.97 3.94
CA ASP A 125 -1.08 -19.29 2.90
C ASP A 125 -2.18 -18.23 2.82
N GLY A 126 -2.53 -17.85 1.59
CA GLY A 126 -3.62 -16.93 1.32
C GLY A 126 -3.94 -16.80 -0.17
N ALA A 127 -4.58 -15.70 -0.53
CA ALA A 127 -4.89 -15.39 -1.92
C ALA A 127 -3.64 -15.19 -2.77
N VAL A 128 -2.59 -14.55 -2.25
CA VAL A 128 -1.31 -14.39 -2.96
C VAL A 128 -0.49 -15.67 -2.79
N ARG A 129 0.11 -16.16 -3.88
CA ARG A 129 0.95 -17.38 -3.91
C ARG A 129 2.39 -17.08 -4.26
N GLU A 130 2.60 -16.17 -5.18
CA GLU A 130 3.93 -15.78 -5.63
C GLU A 130 3.86 -14.39 -6.27
N VAL A 131 4.94 -13.63 -6.13
CA VAL A 131 5.14 -12.35 -6.80
C VAL A 131 6.54 -12.36 -7.41
N GLN A 132 6.66 -12.13 -8.72
CA GLN A 132 7.94 -12.19 -9.43
C GLN A 132 8.18 -11.00 -10.35
N ILE A 133 9.42 -10.54 -10.45
CA ILE A 133 9.84 -9.54 -11.43
C ILE A 133 9.88 -10.20 -12.81
N THR A 134 9.25 -9.59 -13.80
CA THR A 134 9.28 -10.05 -15.20
C THR A 134 10.02 -9.11 -16.14
N ARG A 135 10.14 -7.82 -15.78
CA ARG A 135 10.88 -6.82 -16.54
C ARG A 135 11.36 -5.71 -15.63
N ASP A 136 12.60 -5.25 -15.82
CA ASP A 136 13.11 -4.01 -15.24
C ASP A 136 14.11 -3.39 -16.22
N THR A 137 13.56 -2.78 -17.27
CA THR A 137 14.34 -2.26 -18.39
C THR A 137 13.64 -1.05 -18.98
N GLY A 138 14.41 -0.04 -19.39
CA GLY A 138 13.86 1.12 -20.09
C GLY A 138 12.84 1.92 -19.26
N ARG A 139 13.00 1.96 -17.93
CA ARG A 139 12.04 2.60 -16.99
C ARG A 139 10.65 1.98 -17.00
N VAL A 140 10.57 0.71 -17.40
CA VAL A 140 9.38 -0.12 -17.27
C VAL A 140 9.72 -1.25 -16.31
N LEU A 141 9.02 -1.26 -15.18
CA LEU A 141 9.11 -2.30 -14.17
C LEU A 141 7.82 -3.13 -14.21
N SER A 142 7.95 -4.43 -14.47
CA SER A 142 6.82 -5.35 -14.54
C SER A 142 6.98 -6.48 -13.52
N TRP A 143 5.85 -6.86 -12.94
CA TRP A 143 5.73 -7.97 -11.98
C TRP A 143 4.56 -8.88 -12.35
N ASP A 144 4.70 -10.16 -12.11
CA ASP A 144 3.57 -11.09 -12.10
C ASP A 144 3.16 -11.39 -10.66
N LEU A 145 1.85 -11.40 -10.43
CA LEU A 145 1.22 -11.80 -9.19
C LEU A 145 0.45 -13.09 -9.46
N VAL A 146 0.89 -14.19 -8.85
CA VAL A 146 0.17 -15.46 -8.87
C VAL A 146 -0.78 -15.49 -7.68
N VAL A 147 -2.08 -15.64 -7.96
CA VAL A 147 -3.13 -15.61 -6.94
C VAL A 147 -4.04 -16.83 -7.02
N SER A 148 -4.42 -17.38 -5.87
CA SER A 148 -5.48 -18.38 -5.77
C SER A 148 -6.84 -17.69 -5.75
N ARG A 149 -7.75 -18.10 -6.64
CA ARG A 149 -9.08 -17.54 -6.93
C ARG A 149 -9.11 -16.41 -7.95
N GLU A 150 -10.20 -16.36 -8.70
CA GLU A 150 -10.53 -15.29 -9.66
C GLU A 150 -11.12 -14.04 -8.97
N GLU A 151 -10.56 -13.62 -7.85
CA GLU A 151 -10.97 -12.37 -7.20
C GLU A 151 -10.16 -11.20 -7.74
N CYS A 152 -10.85 -10.12 -8.14
CA CYS A 152 -10.17 -8.92 -8.58
C CYS A 152 -9.66 -8.13 -7.38
N PRO A 153 -8.39 -7.69 -7.41
CA PRO A 153 -7.86 -6.96 -6.28
C PRO A 153 -8.54 -5.61 -6.16
N THR A 154 -8.71 -5.16 -4.91
CA THR A 154 -8.90 -3.74 -4.66
C THR A 154 -7.53 -3.08 -4.71
N VAL A 155 -7.43 -1.99 -5.48
CA VAL A 155 -6.18 -1.24 -5.64
C VAL A 155 -6.29 0.08 -4.91
N THR A 156 -5.31 0.37 -4.08
CA THR A 156 -5.20 1.64 -3.36
C THR A 156 -3.81 2.22 -3.56
N THR A 157 -3.74 3.55 -3.60
CA THR A 157 -2.47 4.28 -3.66
C THR A 157 -2.30 5.13 -2.43
N ASN A 158 -1.05 5.38 -2.05
CA ASN A 158 -0.72 6.25 -0.92
C ASN A 158 0.54 7.05 -1.25
N VAL A 159 0.61 8.29 -0.78
CA VAL A 159 1.82 9.13 -0.85
C VAL A 159 2.04 9.71 0.54
N TYR A 160 3.26 9.56 1.05
CA TYR A 160 3.62 10.01 2.39
C TYR A 160 5.09 10.45 2.43
N VAL A 161 5.50 11.05 3.55
CA VAL A 161 6.89 11.47 3.75
C VAL A 161 7.45 10.76 4.98
N TRP A 162 8.51 9.99 4.79
CA TRP A 162 9.26 9.40 5.89
C TRP A 162 10.58 10.13 6.10
N GLY A 163 10.72 10.82 7.24
CA GLY A 163 11.83 11.71 7.51
C GLY A 163 11.89 12.84 6.47
N LYS A 164 12.86 12.78 5.54
CA LYS A 164 13.00 13.73 4.43
C LYS A 164 12.78 13.08 3.06
N SER A 165 12.35 11.82 3.03
CA SER A 165 12.24 11.05 1.80
C SER A 165 10.76 10.77 1.50
N PRO A 166 10.20 11.35 0.43
CA PRO A 166 8.85 11.03 0.04
C PRO A 166 8.77 9.58 -0.46
N ARG A 167 7.57 9.01 -0.33
CA ARG A 167 7.24 7.64 -0.70
C ARG A 167 5.91 7.61 -1.43
N ALA A 168 5.79 6.68 -2.35
CA ALA A 168 4.56 6.40 -3.08
C ALA A 168 4.32 4.89 -3.06
N GLN A 169 3.09 4.49 -2.79
CA GLN A 169 2.71 3.08 -2.69
C GLN A 169 1.60 2.75 -3.68
N VAL A 170 1.69 1.55 -4.24
CA VAL A 170 0.59 0.90 -4.95
C VAL A 170 0.35 -0.44 -4.27
N THR A 171 -0.83 -0.59 -3.68
CA THR A 171 -1.22 -1.79 -2.94
C THR A 171 -2.36 -2.50 -3.63
N PHE A 172 -2.22 -3.81 -3.80
CA PHE A 172 -3.24 -4.74 -4.26
C PHE A 172 -3.69 -5.59 -3.07
N THR A 173 -5.00 -5.61 -2.79
CA THR A 173 -5.59 -6.44 -1.73
C THR A 173 -6.57 -7.45 -2.29
N PHE A 174 -6.53 -8.67 -1.77
CA PHE A 174 -7.32 -9.81 -2.23
C PHE A 174 -8.11 -10.39 -1.06
N GLY A 175 -9.43 -10.38 -1.15
CA GLY A 175 -10.32 -10.94 -0.11
C GLY A 175 -10.30 -10.20 1.24
N GLN A 176 -9.61 -9.06 1.34
CA GLN A 176 -9.55 -8.22 2.54
C GLN A 176 -9.75 -6.76 2.18
N THR A 177 -10.32 -5.98 3.12
CA THR A 177 -10.56 -4.56 2.93
C THR A 177 -9.40 -3.70 3.43
N ALA A 178 -8.76 -4.11 4.52
CA ALA A 178 -7.70 -3.36 5.17
C ALA A 178 -6.32 -3.95 4.82
N TRP A 179 -5.32 -3.08 4.74
CA TRP A 179 -3.92 -3.46 4.59
C TRP A 179 -3.03 -2.52 5.38
N ILE A 180 -1.85 -3.01 5.73
CA ILE A 180 -0.78 -2.20 6.32
C ILE A 180 0.57 -2.57 5.73
N THR A 181 1.49 -1.62 5.72
CA THR A 181 2.93 -1.84 5.54
C THR A 181 3.68 -1.21 6.69
N ALA A 182 4.86 -1.73 6.97
CA ALA A 182 5.77 -1.19 7.96
C ALA A 182 7.10 -0.88 7.27
N GLU A 183 7.41 0.40 7.07
CA GLU A 183 8.69 0.79 6.48
C GLU A 183 9.79 0.55 7.52
N HIS A 184 10.86 -0.14 7.11
CA HIS A 184 11.85 -0.83 7.96
C HIS A 184 11.32 -2.13 8.58
N PRO A 185 10.86 -3.11 7.75
CA PRO A 185 10.44 -4.40 8.30
C PRO A 185 11.61 -5.09 9.03
N ALA A 186 12.87 -4.82 8.65
CA ALA A 186 14.03 -5.10 9.51
C ALA A 186 14.08 -4.08 10.66
N THR A 187 13.43 -4.40 11.77
CA THR A 187 13.48 -3.65 13.01
C THR A 187 14.69 -4.12 13.83
N TYR A 188 15.71 -3.27 13.95
CA TYR A 188 16.98 -3.59 14.61
C TYR A 188 16.85 -3.67 16.13
N VAL A 189 17.21 -4.79 16.77
CA VAL A 189 17.28 -4.88 18.24
C VAL A 189 18.66 -4.53 18.71
N GLY A 190 18.79 -3.30 19.19
CA GLY A 190 19.47 -3.10 20.46
C GLY A 190 19.79 -1.63 20.74
N SER A 191 19.67 -1.28 22.02
CA SER A 191 19.36 0.07 22.47
C SER A 191 17.97 0.51 21.98
N PRO A 192 17.22 1.40 22.69
CA PRO A 192 15.91 1.79 22.20
C PRO A 192 16.10 2.28 20.76
N ILE A 193 15.38 1.69 19.80
CA ILE A 193 15.29 2.33 18.50
C ILE A 193 14.57 3.63 18.80
N LEU A 194 15.32 4.72 18.96
CA LEU A 194 14.77 6.06 19.09
C LEU A 194 14.08 6.48 17.79
N ALA A 195 14.23 5.70 16.71
CA ALA A 195 13.50 5.84 15.46
C ALA A 195 12.23 4.95 15.47
N PRO A 196 11.04 5.55 15.35
CA PRO A 196 9.81 4.77 15.21
C PRO A 196 9.78 4.00 13.87
N VAL A 197 9.09 2.87 13.85
CA VAL A 197 8.71 2.17 12.61
C VAL A 197 7.49 2.86 12.04
N LEU A 198 7.59 3.36 10.81
CA LEU A 198 6.43 3.96 10.15
C LEU A 198 5.48 2.87 9.67
N VAL A 199 4.26 2.92 10.18
CA VAL A 199 3.16 2.08 9.72
C VAL A 199 2.22 2.92 8.87
N THR A 200 2.04 2.50 7.63
CA THR A 200 1.01 3.05 6.74
C THR A 200 -0.02 1.99 6.42
N GLY A 201 -1.25 2.39 6.13
CA GLY A 201 -2.31 1.46 5.75
C GLY A 201 -3.60 2.16 5.37
N MET A 202 -4.54 1.39 4.83
CA MET A 202 -5.84 1.89 4.38
C MET A 202 -6.90 0.79 4.52
N GLY A 203 -8.17 1.17 4.43
CA GLY A 203 -9.30 0.24 4.40
C GLY A 203 -9.94 -0.02 5.77
N PHE A 204 -9.51 0.71 6.79
CA PHE A 204 -10.14 0.76 8.11
C PHE A 204 -11.40 1.63 8.07
N VAL A 205 -12.22 1.58 9.13
CA VAL A 205 -13.36 2.49 9.27
C VAL A 205 -12.88 3.93 9.44
N PRO A 206 -13.35 4.91 8.64
CA PRO A 206 -12.97 6.31 8.80
C PRO A 206 -13.21 6.87 10.20
N ARG A 207 -12.30 7.72 10.67
CA ARG A 207 -12.34 8.33 12.02
C ARG A 207 -12.53 7.32 13.17
N SER A 208 -12.08 6.07 13.00
CA SER A 208 -12.18 5.02 14.01
C SER A 208 -10.88 4.88 14.80
N GLU A 209 -11.00 4.49 16.06
CA GLU A 209 -9.86 4.06 16.86
C GLU A 209 -9.26 2.78 16.27
N VAL A 210 -7.93 2.73 16.22
CA VAL A 210 -7.14 1.58 15.80
C VAL A 210 -6.14 1.20 16.88
N THR A 211 -5.94 -0.10 17.07
CA THR A 211 -4.94 -0.66 18.00
C THR A 211 -3.86 -1.40 17.24
N PHE A 212 -2.60 -1.13 17.57
CA PHE A 212 -1.42 -1.79 17.03
C PHE A 212 -0.94 -2.86 17.99
N ARG A 213 -0.70 -4.07 17.47
CA ARG A 213 -0.25 -5.20 18.26
C ARG A 213 0.96 -5.88 17.65
N ILE A 214 1.93 -6.22 18.50
CA ILE A 214 3.05 -7.08 18.16
C ILE A 214 3.10 -8.22 19.16
N ALA A 215 3.20 -9.46 18.67
CA ALA A 215 3.15 -10.66 19.51
C ALA A 215 1.92 -10.71 20.45
N GLY A 216 0.78 -10.18 19.99
CA GLY A 216 -0.48 -10.11 20.76
C GLY A 216 -0.57 -8.95 21.77
N ALA A 217 0.54 -8.34 22.17
CA ALA A 217 0.56 -7.19 23.07
C ALA A 217 0.23 -5.89 22.33
N ILE A 218 -0.50 -4.97 22.97
CA ILE A 218 -0.70 -3.61 22.44
C ILE A 218 0.61 -2.86 22.54
N VAL A 219 1.06 -2.28 21.43
CA VAL A 219 2.27 -1.45 21.38
C VAL A 219 1.96 0.02 21.12
N ASP A 220 0.83 0.30 20.47
CA ASP A 220 0.37 1.65 20.18
C ASP A 220 -1.13 1.68 19.88
N SER A 221 -1.70 2.87 19.82
CA SER A 221 -3.08 3.15 19.41
C SER A 221 -3.17 4.49 18.68
N GLY A 222 -4.16 4.63 17.81
CA GLY A 222 -4.39 5.90 17.11
C GLY A 222 -5.79 5.98 16.54
N THR A 223 -5.98 6.94 15.63
CA THR A 223 -7.24 7.12 14.92
C THR A 223 -6.96 7.19 13.43
N THR A 224 -7.77 6.52 12.62
CA THR A 224 -7.71 6.65 11.16
C THR A 224 -8.25 8.01 10.72
N ASP A 225 -7.85 8.50 9.56
CA ASP A 225 -8.39 9.74 8.99
C ASP A 225 -9.80 9.57 8.37
N ASP A 226 -10.25 10.62 7.68
CA ASP A 226 -11.56 10.72 7.03
C ASP A 226 -11.81 9.70 5.92
N VAL A 227 -10.75 9.02 5.45
CA VAL A 227 -10.83 7.99 4.41
C VAL A 227 -10.45 6.60 4.93
N GLY A 228 -10.28 6.45 6.25
CA GLY A 228 -9.92 5.16 6.85
C GLY A 228 -8.46 4.77 6.64
N ARG A 229 -7.58 5.77 6.46
CA ARG A 229 -6.14 5.59 6.33
C ARG A 229 -5.46 5.74 7.68
N VAL A 230 -4.38 4.99 7.86
CA VAL A 230 -3.50 5.07 9.01
C VAL A 230 -2.09 5.41 8.52
N GLU A 231 -1.45 6.38 9.16
CA GLU A 231 -0.04 6.74 8.95
C GLU A 231 0.51 7.19 10.31
N THR A 232 1.28 6.33 10.95
CA THR A 232 1.82 6.62 12.29
C THR A 232 3.17 5.93 12.51
N GLY A 233 4.02 6.54 13.32
CA GLY A 233 5.24 5.91 13.79
C GLY A 233 4.98 5.15 15.09
N ILE A 234 5.29 3.86 15.13
CA ILE A 234 5.19 3.04 16.35
C ILE A 234 6.58 2.73 16.91
N PHE A 235 6.67 2.58 18.23
CA PHE A 235 7.88 2.04 18.85
C PHE A 235 7.75 0.54 19.02
N VAL A 236 8.68 -0.22 18.44
CA VAL A 236 8.72 -1.67 18.63
C VAL A 236 9.37 -1.96 19.98
N PRO A 237 8.70 -2.72 20.88
CA PRO A 237 9.27 -3.06 22.18
C PRO A 237 10.52 -3.93 22.00
N LYS A 238 11.31 -4.07 23.07
CA LYS A 238 12.45 -4.99 23.08
C LYS A 238 11.95 -6.43 22.90
N LEU A 239 12.23 -7.01 21.74
CA LEU A 239 11.90 -8.38 21.38
C LEU A 239 13.19 -9.17 21.13
N ARG A 240 13.10 -10.51 21.20
CA ARG A 240 14.21 -11.36 20.74
C ARG A 240 14.28 -11.30 19.22
N PRO A 241 15.43 -11.57 18.59
CA PRO A 241 15.49 -11.76 17.15
C PRO A 241 14.49 -12.81 16.68
N GLY A 242 13.81 -12.53 15.57
CA GLY A 242 12.77 -13.39 15.03
C GLY A 242 11.84 -12.65 14.07
N VAL A 243 10.85 -13.36 13.55
CA VAL A 243 9.78 -12.78 12.73
C VAL A 243 8.53 -12.65 13.58
N TYR A 244 7.96 -11.46 13.61
CA TYR A 244 6.77 -11.12 14.39
C TYR A 244 5.67 -10.60 13.48
N GLU A 245 4.43 -10.89 13.83
CA GLU A 245 3.28 -10.24 13.22
C GLU A 245 3.06 -8.86 13.87
N LEU A 246 3.01 -7.82 13.04
CA LEU A 246 2.36 -6.57 13.37
C LEU A 246 0.92 -6.63 12.88
N ALA A 247 -0.02 -6.46 13.78
CA ALA A 247 -1.45 -6.41 13.49
C ALA A 247 -2.02 -5.04 13.84
N VAL A 248 -2.85 -4.49 12.96
CA VAL A 248 -3.66 -3.30 13.23
C VAL A 248 -5.12 -3.70 13.11
N SER A 249 -5.94 -3.28 14.08
CA SER A 249 -7.38 -3.55 14.06
C SER A 249 -8.16 -2.30 14.45
N ASP A 250 -9.25 -2.04 13.74
CA ASP A 250 -10.21 -0.99 14.11
C ASP A 250 -11.30 -1.50 15.06
N ALA A 251 -12.06 -0.58 15.64
CA ALA A 251 -13.14 -0.89 16.58
C ALA A 251 -14.27 -1.76 15.97
N SER A 252 -14.39 -1.83 14.64
CA SER A 252 -15.36 -2.68 13.95
C SER A 252 -14.86 -4.11 13.70
N GLY A 253 -13.59 -4.38 14.00
CA GLY A 253 -12.94 -5.67 13.80
C GLY A 253 -12.27 -5.84 12.44
N ARG A 254 -12.16 -4.79 11.60
CA ARG A 254 -11.30 -4.90 10.40
C ARG A 254 -9.86 -4.99 10.85
N ARG A 255 -9.14 -5.96 10.32
CA ARG A 255 -7.76 -6.26 10.70
C ARG A 255 -6.88 -6.31 9.47
N ALA A 256 -5.68 -5.77 9.60
CA ALA A 256 -4.59 -5.94 8.65
C ALA A 256 -3.33 -6.39 9.38
N THR A 257 -2.47 -7.14 8.68
CA THR A 257 -1.24 -7.70 9.26
C THR A 257 -0.08 -7.56 8.30
N THR A 258 1.11 -7.29 8.83
CA THR A 258 2.38 -7.41 8.09
C THR A 258 3.43 -8.09 8.96
N GLN A 259 4.53 -8.52 8.36
CA GLN A 259 5.65 -9.11 9.08
C GLN A 259 6.67 -8.04 9.47
N LEU A 260 7.13 -8.13 10.72
CA LEU A 260 8.30 -7.44 11.23
C LEU A 260 9.41 -8.46 11.47
N VAL A 261 10.56 -8.23 10.85
CA VAL A 261 11.79 -8.97 11.07
C VAL A 261 12.59 -8.23 12.12
N VAL A 262 12.80 -8.89 13.26
CA VAL A 262 13.55 -8.38 14.39
C VAL A 262 14.93 -9.06 14.35
N THR A 263 16.01 -8.30 14.28
CA THR A 263 17.39 -8.84 14.18
C THR A 263 18.24 -8.39 15.36
N ASP A 264 19.31 -9.13 15.67
CA ASP A 264 20.31 -8.68 16.65
C ASP A 264 21.05 -7.42 16.20
N GLU A 265 21.53 -6.65 17.18
CA GLU A 265 22.64 -5.69 17.04
C GLU A 265 23.85 -6.41 16.44
N ARG A 266 24.38 -5.90 15.32
CA ARG A 266 25.72 -6.24 14.87
C ARG A 266 26.72 -5.23 15.41
#